data_AF-A0A0C2F5U7-F1
#
_entry.id   AF-A0A0C2F5U7-F1
#
_cell.length_a   1.000
_cell.length_b   1.000
_cell.length_c   1.000
_cell.angle_alpha   90.00
_cell.angle_beta   90.00
_cell.angle_gamma   90.00
#
_symmetry.space_group_name_H-M   'P 1'
#
loop_
_entity.id
_entity.type
_entity.pdbx_description
1 polymer ?
#
loop_
_entity_poly.entity_id
_entity_poly.type
_entity_poly.pdbx_seq_one_letter_code
_entity_poly.pdbx_strand_id
1 'polypeptide(L)'
;MIDIEWEEYDVLPFLLKGGDIENTNVVLCQLNIEIHDPDYAQKAQFFEFFLELLDDARYMPLVADTMLGHIRLYILNHEHPECRRRYIERE
;
A
#
# COMPACT_ATOMS: atom_id res chain seq x y z
N MET A 1 8.89 3.55 -2.79
CA MET A 1 7.85 4.12 -3.68
C MET A 1 7.58 3.09 -4.74
N ILE A 2 6.31 2.80 -5.02
CA ILE A 2 5.88 1.97 -6.14
C ILE A 2 5.35 2.94 -7.19
N ASP A 3 6.04 2.96 -8.31
CA ASP A 3 5.81 3.79 -9.48
C ASP A 3 6.56 3.04 -10.58
N ILE A 4 5.87 2.14 -11.25
CA ILE A 4 6.46 1.18 -12.19
C ILE A 4 5.76 1.24 -13.55
N GLU A 5 5.20 2.41 -13.86
CA GLU A 5 4.62 2.75 -15.15
C GLU A 5 3.72 1.62 -15.68
N TRP A 6 2.55 1.46 -15.05
CA TRP A 6 1.45 0.55 -15.41
C TRP A 6 1.57 -0.89 -14.92
N GLU A 7 2.71 -1.32 -14.38
CA GLU A 7 2.89 -2.66 -13.82
C GLU A 7 2.50 -2.79 -12.33
N GLU A 8 1.85 -1.77 -11.74
CA GLU A 8 1.57 -1.73 -10.30
C GLU A 8 0.72 -2.89 -9.78
N TYR A 9 -0.25 -3.35 -10.57
CA TYR A 9 -1.27 -4.30 -10.11
C TYR A 9 -0.70 -5.66 -9.72
N ASP A 10 0.39 -6.09 -10.38
CA ASP A 10 1.03 -7.38 -10.10
C ASP A 10 1.82 -7.35 -8.78
N VAL A 11 2.20 -6.16 -8.30
CA VAL A 11 2.96 -6.01 -7.05
C VAL A 11 2.08 -5.70 -5.83
N LEU A 12 0.84 -5.21 -6.03
CA LEU A 12 -0.08 -4.89 -4.93
C LEU A 12 -0.30 -6.10 -3.98
N PRO A 13 -0.53 -7.34 -4.46
CA PRO A 13 -0.76 -8.49 -3.59
C PRO A 13 0.42 -8.81 -2.66
N PHE A 14 1.65 -8.43 -3.03
CA PHE A 14 2.82 -8.65 -2.17
C PHE A 14 2.79 -7.82 -0.88
N LEU A 15 1.96 -6.77 -0.84
CA LEU A 15 1.79 -5.88 0.32
C LEU A 15 0.71 -6.34 1.30
N LEU A 16 -0.10 -7.33 0.93
CA LEU A 16 -1.13 -7.92 1.78
C LEU A 16 -0.53 -8.89 2.80
N LYS A 17 -1.29 -9.20 3.83
CA LYS A 17 -0.88 -10.15 4.86
C LYS A 17 -0.79 -11.55 4.27
N GLY A 18 0.28 -12.27 4.60
CA GLY A 18 0.66 -13.53 3.96
C GLY A 18 1.31 -13.38 2.58
N GLY A 19 1.43 -12.14 2.06
CA GLY A 19 2.12 -11.86 0.80
C GLY A 19 3.65 -12.01 0.88
N ASP A 20 4.31 -11.96 -0.28
CA ASP A 20 5.74 -12.28 -0.40
C ASP A 20 6.66 -11.43 0.48
N ILE A 21 6.33 -10.16 0.72
CA ILE A 21 7.15 -9.28 1.55
C ILE A 21 7.18 -9.74 3.01
N GLU A 22 6.09 -10.28 3.54
CA GLU A 22 6.02 -10.75 4.92
C GLU A 22 6.94 -11.95 5.18
N ASN A 23 7.23 -12.72 4.13
CA ASN A 23 8.15 -13.85 4.20
C ASN A 23 9.63 -13.44 4.12
N THR A 24 9.92 -12.13 4.07
CA THR A 24 11.28 -11.59 4.04
C THR A 24 11.70 -11.01 5.41
N ASN A 25 12.99 -10.75 5.58
CA ASN A 25 13.51 -10.04 6.75
C ASN A 25 13.42 -8.50 6.62
N VAL A 26 12.55 -7.99 5.73
CA VAL A 26 12.40 -6.56 5.45
C VAL A 26 11.15 -6.02 6.13
N VAL A 27 11.32 -4.95 6.89
CA VAL A 27 10.21 -4.22 7.52
C VAL A 27 9.89 -2.99 6.67
N LEU A 28 8.74 -3.01 5.98
CA LEU A 28 8.23 -1.87 5.24
C LEU A 28 7.34 -1.00 6.14
N CYS A 29 7.87 0.12 6.62
CA CYS A 29 7.13 1.03 7.48
C CYS A 29 6.23 2.02 6.74
N GLN A 30 6.65 2.48 5.57
CA GLN A 30 5.92 3.51 4.82
C GLN A 30 6.03 3.23 3.32
N LEU A 31 4.92 3.31 2.60
CA LEU A 31 4.92 3.25 1.14
C LEU A 31 4.11 4.38 0.53
N ASN A 32 4.65 4.92 -0.55
CA ASN A 32 3.91 5.75 -1.51
C ASN A 32 3.69 4.88 -2.75
N ILE A 33 2.46 4.84 -3.26
CA ILE A 33 2.07 4.06 -4.44
C ILE A 33 1.39 5.01 -5.42
N GLU A 34 1.81 4.99 -6.67
CA GLU A 34 1.15 5.68 -7.79
C GLU A 34 0.69 4.63 -8.81
N ILE A 35 -0.63 4.48 -8.96
CA ILE A 35 -1.26 3.56 -9.90
C ILE A 35 -1.59 4.33 -11.17
N HIS A 36 -1.08 3.85 -12.30
CA HIS A 36 -1.17 4.58 -13.55
C HIS A 36 -2.55 4.45 -14.23
N ASP A 37 -3.19 5.61 -14.46
CA ASP A 37 -4.45 5.86 -15.18
C ASP A 37 -5.34 4.62 -15.44
N PRO A 38 -5.93 4.04 -14.37
CA PRO A 38 -6.58 2.74 -14.44
C PRO A 38 -7.83 2.74 -15.31
N ASP A 39 -7.98 1.67 -16.11
CA ASP A 39 -9.25 1.31 -16.72
C ASP A 39 -10.27 0.80 -15.67
N TYR A 40 -11.47 0.42 -16.12
CA TYR A 40 -12.51 -0.03 -15.19
C TYR A 40 -12.16 -1.33 -14.47
N ALA A 41 -11.53 -2.30 -15.16
CA ALA A 41 -11.15 -3.57 -14.57
C ALA A 41 -10.02 -3.38 -13.55
N GLN A 42 -9.04 -2.54 -13.89
CA GLN A 42 -7.95 -2.14 -13.02
C GLN A 42 -8.44 -1.38 -11.78
N LYS A 43 -9.44 -0.51 -11.91
CA LYS A 43 -10.11 0.13 -10.76
C LYS A 43 -10.74 -0.90 -9.82
N ALA A 44 -11.39 -1.91 -10.37
CA ALA A 44 -12.00 -2.98 -9.57
C ALA A 44 -10.93 -3.80 -8.83
N GLN A 45 -9.86 -4.21 -9.52
CA GLN A 45 -8.73 -4.92 -8.93
C GLN A 45 -8.06 -4.11 -7.81
N PHE A 46 -7.82 -2.82 -8.06
CA PHE A 46 -7.29 -1.93 -7.04
C PHE A 46 -8.22 -1.84 -5.82
N PHE A 47 -9.54 -1.72 -6.03
CA PHE A 47 -10.50 -1.62 -4.95
C PHE A 47 -10.57 -2.91 -4.12
N GLU A 48 -10.48 -4.09 -4.74
CA GLU A 48 -10.38 -5.37 -4.04
C GLU A 48 -9.14 -5.44 -3.16
N PHE A 49 -7.96 -5.11 -3.73
CA PHE A 49 -6.72 -4.99 -2.96
C PHE A 49 -6.86 -4.00 -1.78
N PHE A 50 -7.46 -2.84 -2.01
CA PHE A 50 -7.58 -1.81 -0.99
C PHE A 50 -8.49 -2.25 0.16
N LEU A 51 -9.57 -2.98 -0.13
CA LEU A 51 -10.43 -3.56 0.90
C LEU A 51 -9.69 -4.62 1.73
N GLU A 52 -8.93 -5.49 1.08
CA GLU A 52 -8.15 -6.52 1.77
C GLU A 52 -7.04 -5.90 2.64
N LEU A 53 -6.34 -4.89 2.13
CA LEU A 53 -5.36 -4.11 2.88
C LEU A 53 -5.94 -3.49 4.17
N LEU A 54 -7.19 -3.04 4.10
CA LEU A 54 -7.91 -2.48 5.25
C LEU A 54 -8.33 -3.57 6.25
N ASP A 55 -8.74 -4.74 5.76
CA ASP A 55 -9.12 -5.90 6.61
C ASP A 55 -7.90 -6.47 7.35
N ASP A 56 -6.74 -6.51 6.70
CA ASP A 56 -5.46 -6.90 7.31
C ASP A 56 -5.09 -6.05 8.54
N ALA A 57 -5.61 -4.82 8.61
CA ALA A 57 -5.39 -3.84 9.67
C ALA A 57 -3.90 -3.62 10.00
N ARG A 58 -3.00 -3.88 9.04
CA ARG A 58 -1.54 -3.69 9.19
C ARG A 58 -1.10 -2.32 8.73
N TYR A 59 -1.62 -1.89 7.59
CA TYR A 59 -1.33 -0.61 6.96
C TYR A 59 -2.50 0.34 7.15
N MET A 60 -2.21 1.55 7.63
CA MET A 60 -3.17 2.65 7.70
C MET A 60 -2.97 3.54 6.46
N PRO A 61 -3.99 3.71 5.60
CA PRO A 61 -3.94 4.71 4.54
C PRO A 61 -4.10 6.11 5.14
N LEU A 62 -3.08 6.93 4.93
CA LEU A 62 -3.00 8.31 5.38
C LEU A 62 -3.43 9.28 4.28
N VAL A 63 -3.21 8.92 3.01
CA VAL A 63 -3.72 9.63 1.83
C VAL A 63 -4.19 8.61 0.81
N ALA A 64 -5.35 8.86 0.21
CA ALA A 64 -5.84 8.19 -0.99
C ALA A 64 -6.52 9.25 -1.85
N ASP A 65 -5.94 9.56 -3.01
CA ASP A 65 -6.43 10.62 -3.91
C ASP A 65 -6.24 10.24 -5.37
N THR A 66 -6.93 10.96 -6.26
CA THR A 66 -6.80 10.84 -7.70
C THR A 66 -6.23 12.12 -8.28
N MET A 67 -5.11 12.05 -9.00
CA MET A 67 -4.48 13.20 -9.64
C MET A 67 -4.07 12.88 -11.07
N LEU A 68 -4.52 13.68 -12.04
CA LEU A 68 -4.24 13.51 -13.48
C LEU A 68 -4.59 12.10 -14.01
N GLY A 69 -5.60 11.45 -13.44
CA GLY A 69 -6.02 10.09 -13.81
C GLY A 69 -5.37 8.99 -12.95
N HIS A 70 -4.21 9.26 -12.33
CA HIS A 70 -3.53 8.32 -11.45
C HIS A 70 -4.19 8.23 -10.07
N ILE A 71 -4.10 7.06 -9.43
CA ILE A 71 -4.45 6.90 -8.01
C ILE A 71 -3.17 6.97 -7.18
N ARG A 72 -3.15 7.82 -6.17
CA ARG A 72 -2.01 7.97 -5.25
C ARG A 72 -2.38 7.54 -3.85
N LEU A 73 -1.55 6.67 -3.27
CA LEU A 73 -1.72 6.17 -1.91
C LEU A 73 -0.49 6.46 -1.08
N TYR A 74 -0.74 6.84 0.16
CA TYR A 74 0.26 6.90 1.21
C TYR A 74 -0.17 6.00 2.35
N ILE A 75 0.59 4.94 2.62
CA ILE A 75 0.25 3.95 3.65
C ILE A 75 1.38 3.83 4.68
N LEU A 76 1.00 3.66 5.94
CA LEU A 76 1.91 3.50 7.08
C LEU A 76 1.64 2.18 7.81
N ASN A 77 2.67 1.37 8.02
CA ASN A 77 2.58 0.17 8.86
C ASN A 77 2.50 0.59 10.33
N HIS A 78 1.40 0.27 10.98
CA HIS A 78 1.17 0.56 12.39
C HIS A 78 1.14 -0.70 13.27
N GLU A 79 1.22 -1.88 12.67
CA GLU A 79 1.32 -3.16 13.38
C GLU A 79 2.74 -3.37 13.93
N HIS A 80 3.77 -3.05 13.13
CA HIS A 80 5.16 -3.34 13.48
C HIS A 80 5.74 -2.32 14.48
N PRO A 81 6.34 -2.75 15.62
CA PRO A 81 6.84 -1.85 16.66
C PRO A 81 7.85 -0.81 16.17
N GLU A 82 8.78 -1.20 15.30
CA GLU A 82 9.77 -0.26 14.75
C GLU A 82 9.13 0.86 13.92
N CYS A 83 8.01 0.59 13.25
CA CYS A 83 7.30 1.58 12.44
C CYS A 83 6.52 2.55 13.33
N ARG A 84 5.85 2.02 14.36
CA ARG A 84 5.20 2.84 15.39
C ARG A 84 6.17 3.78 16.08
N ARG A 85 7.32 3.26 16.52
CA ARG A 85 8.38 4.04 17.17
C ARG A 85 8.88 5.19 16.28
N ARG A 86 8.98 4.96 14.97
CA ARG A 86 9.49 5.97 14.02
C ARG A 86 8.46 7.04 13.65
N TYR A 87 7.19 6.69 13.55
CA TYR A 87 6.20 7.54 12.87
C TYR A 87 4.97 7.91 13.70
N ILE A 88 4.70 7.22 14.82
CA ILE A 88 3.45 7.39 15.59
C ILE A 88 3.75 7.81 17.02
N GLU A 89 4.66 7.09 17.69
CA GLU A 89 4.99 7.33 19.08
C GLU A 89 5.82 8.60 19.21
N ARG A 90 5.48 9.43 20.20
CA ARG A 90 6.32 10.55 20.61
C ARG A 90 7.20 10.08 21.76
N GLU A 91 8.50 10.32 21.64
CA GLU A 91 9.45 10.19 22.76
C GLU A 91 9.04 11.04 23.97
#